data_AF-A0AA91PBI1-F1
#
_entry.id   AF-A0AA91PBI1-F1
#
_cell.length_a   1.000
_cell.length_b   1.000
_cell.length_c   1.000
_cell.angle_alpha   90.00
_cell.angle_beta   90.00
_cell.angle_gamma   90.00
#
_symmetry.space_group_name_H-M   'P 1'
#
loop_
_entity.id
_entity.type
_entity.pdbx_description
1 polymer ?
#
loop_
_entity_poly.entity_id
_entity_poly.type
_entity_poly.pdbx_seq_one_letter_code
_entity_poly.pdbx_strand_id
1 'polypeptide(L)'
;MLDVRRWDHSRRCGTWEGCVPNRCRNRRSATGCNPAAGPRPRWSYGYGTGAGTVTVAVHGTKAPGVIAPVPIRKTPRRIDPAPAAVTHALADGRYQSPLRYPGAKSGLANVIGELLTSAQQSAEVRKVDLLVEPFAGGASTTLRLLGAGIVERALLADADPMVAAFWQVSASRTQELIERISDEHQTYVAAGGSVALERWDYWRAWTARPGTSHATADLELATKCLFLNRTTFSGILHGHAGPIGGRAQTSAYSIGCRFNLPNLVERIEFLGHLYDTKRLVDVWHSDWKTTLHGVASYYKTLLPNRVVAYLDPPYLSKSGKLYPRSFDGREGPTGSDLFWTAQLQHHRLAEYLRREMQYRWILSYDHDDRLLADDGLYAARAMSPDPENRHLSGVKAWRISKRLVTLNYTASARTGRGLAKELLITTLPWAKVPVNDRLLAVS
;
A
#
# COMPACT_ATOMS: atom_id res chain seq x y z
N MET A 1 -11.03 65.29 22.98
CA MET A 1 -12.02 65.74 21.98
C MET A 1 -11.89 64.78 20.78
N LEU A 2 -12.84 63.83 20.64
CA LEU A 2 -13.09 62.89 19.52
C LEU A 2 -11.89 61.98 19.10
N ASP A 3 -11.77 60.68 19.36
CA ASP A 3 -12.60 59.47 19.11
C ASP A 3 -13.38 59.47 17.79
N VAL A 4 -13.00 58.61 16.82
CA VAL A 4 -13.88 57.68 16.07
C VAL A 4 -13.06 56.52 15.46
N ARG A 5 -13.68 55.33 15.51
CA ARG A 5 -13.28 53.96 15.20
C ARG A 5 -13.21 53.59 13.71
N ARG A 6 -12.56 52.44 13.48
CA ARG A 6 -12.74 51.36 12.46
C ARG A 6 -13.98 51.47 11.56
N TRP A 7 -13.89 50.92 10.33
CA TRP A 7 -14.82 49.90 9.84
C TRP A 7 -14.20 49.03 8.71
N ASP A 8 -14.62 47.77 8.71
CA ASP A 8 -14.28 46.64 7.86
C ASP A 8 -15.31 46.52 6.73
N HIS A 9 -14.93 46.05 5.54
CA HIS A 9 -15.89 45.54 4.57
C HIS A 9 -15.40 44.26 3.89
N SER A 10 -16.18 43.21 4.16
CA SER A 10 -16.19 41.95 3.47
C SER A 10 -17.26 41.93 2.37
N ARG A 11 -17.01 41.08 1.36
CA ARG A 11 -17.94 40.33 0.48
C ARG A 11 -18.31 40.86 -0.93
N ARG A 12 -17.87 40.02 -1.89
CA ARG A 12 -18.65 39.25 -2.91
C ARG A 12 -18.98 39.86 -4.29
N CYS A 13 -18.52 39.10 -5.29
CA CYS A 13 -19.20 38.61 -6.51
C CYS A 13 -19.91 39.59 -7.47
N GLY A 14 -19.34 39.64 -8.68
CA GLY A 14 -19.99 39.65 -10.00
C GLY A 14 -18.91 39.25 -11.02
N THR A 15 -19.12 38.73 -12.22
CA THR A 15 -20.23 38.18 -13.01
C THR A 15 -19.54 37.61 -14.27
N TRP A 16 -20.13 36.59 -14.88
CA TRP A 16 -19.64 35.93 -16.11
C TRP A 16 -20.02 36.71 -17.37
N GLU A 17 -19.04 36.99 -18.24
CA GLU A 17 -19.12 37.16 -19.71
C GLU A 17 -17.72 36.77 -20.23
N GLY A 18 -17.49 35.83 -21.15
CA GLY A 18 -18.08 35.65 -22.48
C GLY A 18 -16.96 35.85 -23.51
N CYS A 19 -16.21 34.79 -23.87
CA CYS A 19 -15.35 34.81 -25.07
C CYS A 19 -15.24 33.41 -25.70
N VAL A 20 -15.50 33.39 -27.01
CA VAL A 20 -15.83 32.28 -27.91
C VAL A 20 -14.58 31.49 -28.36
N PRO A 21 -14.69 30.19 -28.70
CA PRO A 21 -13.54 29.36 -29.09
C PRO A 21 -13.25 29.41 -30.59
N ASN A 22 -11.98 29.67 -30.96
CA ASN A 22 -11.55 29.61 -32.35
C ASN A 22 -11.19 28.19 -32.78
N ARG A 23 -11.94 27.70 -33.78
CA ARG A 23 -11.68 26.50 -34.57
C ARG A 23 -10.57 26.81 -35.58
N CYS A 24 -9.53 25.98 -35.64
CA CYS A 24 -8.72 25.82 -36.84
C CYS A 24 -8.82 24.37 -37.33
N ARG A 25 -9.66 24.18 -38.35
CA ARG A 25 -9.57 23.08 -39.31
C ARG A 25 -8.42 23.41 -40.25
N ASN A 26 -7.53 22.46 -40.51
CA ASN A 26 -6.85 22.40 -41.80
C ASN A 26 -6.75 20.94 -42.26
N ARG A 27 -7.48 20.65 -43.34
CA ARG A 27 -7.30 19.50 -44.22
C ARG A 27 -6.28 19.91 -45.30
N ARG A 28 -5.30 19.05 -45.58
CA ARG A 28 -4.81 18.82 -46.95
C ARG A 28 -4.54 17.32 -47.15
N SER A 29 -5.26 16.76 -48.11
CA SER A 29 -5.01 15.60 -48.98
C SER A 29 -3.67 15.72 -49.71
N ALA A 30 -3.02 14.71 -50.33
CA ALA A 30 -3.19 13.27 -50.52
C ALA A 30 -1.89 12.74 -51.19
N THR A 31 -1.90 11.46 -51.60
CA THR A 31 -0.85 10.65 -52.28
C THR A 31 0.14 10.01 -51.30
N GLY A 32 0.42 8.70 -51.30
CA GLY A 32 0.00 7.56 -52.10
C GLY A 32 0.92 6.37 -51.71
N CYS A 33 0.45 5.15 -51.97
CA CYS A 33 1.15 3.86 -51.86
C CYS A 33 1.06 3.08 -50.52
N ASN A 34 0.45 1.90 -50.64
CA ASN A 34 0.33 0.74 -49.76
C ASN A 34 0.69 -0.49 -50.65
N PRO A 35 0.84 -1.75 -50.20
CA PRO A 35 1.12 -2.31 -48.87
C PRO A 35 2.29 -3.34 -48.87
N ALA A 36 2.75 -3.75 -47.68
CA ALA A 36 3.35 -5.07 -47.48
C ALA A 36 2.86 -5.64 -46.15
N ALA A 37 1.73 -6.35 -46.19
CA ALA A 37 1.19 -7.10 -45.06
C ALA A 37 1.49 -8.59 -45.28
N GLY A 38 2.36 -9.16 -44.43
CA GLY A 38 2.63 -10.58 -44.38
C GLY A 38 1.42 -11.40 -43.87
N PRO A 39 1.35 -12.69 -44.21
CA PRO A 39 0.13 -13.48 -44.08
C PRO A 39 -0.19 -13.83 -42.63
N ARG A 40 -1.45 -13.63 -42.23
CA ARG A 40 -2.03 -14.20 -41.00
C ARG A 40 -2.44 -15.65 -41.28
N PRO A 41 -2.11 -16.63 -40.42
CA PRO A 41 -2.57 -18.01 -40.64
C PRO A 41 -4.07 -18.12 -40.35
N ARG A 42 -4.83 -18.57 -41.35
CA ARG A 42 -6.21 -19.07 -41.21
C ARG A 42 -6.13 -20.50 -40.69
N TRP A 43 -6.77 -20.78 -39.56
CA TRP A 43 -7.03 -22.16 -39.13
C TRP A 43 -8.32 -22.65 -39.80
N SER A 44 -8.17 -23.61 -40.72
CA SER A 44 -9.27 -24.37 -41.31
C SER A 44 -9.48 -25.64 -40.48
N TYR A 45 -10.67 -25.80 -39.90
CA TYR A 45 -11.09 -27.04 -39.26
C TYR A 45 -11.49 -28.06 -40.32
N GLY A 46 -10.67 -29.10 -40.49
CA GLY A 46 -11.02 -30.32 -41.24
C GLY A 46 -11.34 -31.44 -40.25
N TYR A 47 -12.56 -31.98 -40.29
CA TYR A 47 -12.91 -33.20 -39.58
C TYR A 47 -12.36 -34.41 -40.35
N GLY A 48 -11.36 -35.08 -39.76
CA GLY A 48 -10.82 -36.35 -40.24
C GLY A 48 -10.80 -37.35 -39.09
N THR A 49 -11.66 -38.37 -39.20
CA THR A 49 -11.72 -39.52 -38.30
C THR A 49 -10.52 -40.43 -38.52
N GLY A 50 -9.65 -40.56 -37.53
CA GLY A 50 -8.54 -41.50 -37.54
C GLY A 50 -8.06 -41.78 -36.12
N ALA A 51 -8.28 -43.00 -35.64
CA ALA A 51 -7.83 -43.48 -34.35
C ALA A 51 -6.29 -43.54 -34.34
N GLY A 52 -5.67 -42.65 -33.56
CA GLY A 52 -4.24 -42.66 -33.27
C GLY A 52 -4.05 -42.27 -31.81
N THR A 53 -3.50 -43.17 -31.01
CA THR A 53 -3.10 -42.94 -29.63
C THR A 53 -2.01 -41.86 -29.59
N VAL A 54 -2.39 -40.63 -29.25
CA VAL A 54 -1.42 -39.57 -28.94
C VAL A 54 -1.05 -39.69 -27.48
N THR A 55 0.13 -40.24 -27.22
CA THR A 55 0.79 -40.16 -25.92
C THR A 55 1.20 -38.70 -25.70
N VAL A 56 0.36 -37.91 -25.04
CA VAL A 56 0.73 -36.56 -24.60
C VAL A 56 1.71 -36.72 -23.45
N ALA A 57 3.01 -36.57 -23.74
CA ALA A 57 4.01 -36.36 -22.70
C ALA A 57 3.66 -35.04 -22.00
N VAL A 58 3.00 -35.12 -20.85
CA VAL A 58 2.84 -33.99 -19.93
C VAL A 58 4.24 -33.66 -19.43
N HIS A 59 4.92 -32.74 -20.12
CA HIS A 59 6.03 -32.02 -19.52
C HIS A 59 5.46 -31.31 -18.30
N GLY A 60 5.78 -31.83 -17.13
CA GLY A 60 5.42 -31.25 -15.85
C GLY A 60 5.88 -29.80 -15.85
N THR A 61 4.94 -28.89 -16.04
CA THR A 61 5.15 -27.49 -15.71
C THR A 61 5.34 -27.48 -14.20
N LYS A 62 6.60 -27.29 -13.76
CA LYS A 62 6.87 -26.96 -12.36
C LYS A 62 5.90 -25.83 -11.99
N ALA A 63 5.10 -26.06 -10.95
CA ALA A 63 4.32 -24.99 -10.33
C ALA A 63 5.26 -23.78 -10.17
N PRO A 64 4.86 -22.55 -10.55
CA PRO A 64 5.71 -21.39 -10.42
C PRO A 64 6.21 -21.34 -8.97
N GLY A 65 7.52 -21.50 -8.80
CA GLY A 65 8.12 -21.66 -7.48
C GLY A 65 7.70 -20.52 -6.57
N VAL A 66 7.20 -20.84 -5.38
CA VAL A 66 6.90 -19.85 -4.34
C VAL A 66 8.19 -19.06 -4.10
N ILE A 67 8.20 -17.79 -4.48
CA ILE A 67 9.35 -16.91 -4.27
C ILE A 67 9.43 -16.71 -2.76
N ALA A 68 10.53 -17.11 -2.12
CA ALA A 68 10.72 -16.91 -0.69
C ALA A 68 10.72 -15.40 -0.36
N PRO A 69 10.23 -14.98 0.82
CA PRO A 69 10.32 -13.58 1.22
C PRO A 69 11.79 -13.16 1.28
N VAL A 70 12.08 -11.92 0.90
CA VAL A 70 13.42 -11.33 1.01
C VAL A 70 13.44 -10.40 2.23
N PRO A 71 13.95 -10.86 3.39
CA PRO A 71 14.03 -10.07 4.62
C PRO A 71 15.21 -9.08 4.62
N ILE A 72 15.25 -8.15 5.59
CA ILE A 72 16.45 -7.32 5.84
C ILE A 72 17.63 -8.22 6.20
N ARG A 73 17.39 -9.25 7.02
CA ARG A 73 18.41 -10.19 7.50
C ARG A 73 18.02 -11.61 7.16
N LYS A 74 18.98 -12.40 6.67
CA LYS A 74 18.76 -13.83 6.38
C LYS A 74 18.28 -14.61 7.61
N THR A 75 18.77 -14.25 8.80
CA THR A 75 18.35 -14.86 10.06
C THR A 75 17.27 -13.98 10.71
N PRO A 76 16.08 -14.53 11.02
CA PRO A 76 15.02 -13.78 11.69
C PRO A 76 15.50 -13.25 13.04
N ARG A 77 15.09 -12.03 13.39
CA ARG A 77 15.34 -11.50 14.75
C ARG A 77 14.57 -12.34 15.77
N ARG A 78 15.22 -12.67 16.89
CA ARG A 78 14.52 -13.34 18.00
C ARG A 78 13.42 -12.43 18.54
N ILE A 79 12.23 -13.00 18.73
CA ILE A 79 11.11 -12.34 19.40
C ILE A 79 11.28 -12.56 20.90
N ASP A 80 11.86 -11.56 21.57
CA ASP A 80 12.07 -11.59 23.01
C ASP A 80 10.73 -11.40 23.76
N PRO A 81 10.59 -11.80 25.04
CA PRO A 81 9.32 -11.69 25.77
C PRO A 81 8.82 -10.24 25.97
N ALA A 82 9.75 -9.28 26.10
CA ALA A 82 9.46 -7.86 26.30
C ALA A 82 10.34 -7.01 25.36
N PRO A 83 9.77 -6.21 24.45
CA PRO A 83 10.56 -5.30 23.61
C PRO A 83 10.96 -4.04 24.39
N ALA A 84 12.05 -3.38 23.98
CA ALA A 84 12.49 -2.13 24.61
C ALA A 84 11.46 -1.01 24.41
N ALA A 85 11.34 -0.09 25.36
CA ALA A 85 10.40 1.04 25.25
C ALA A 85 10.71 1.92 24.02
N VAL A 86 9.66 2.49 23.40
CA VAL A 86 9.83 3.47 22.33
C VAL A 86 10.02 4.85 22.97
N THR A 87 11.24 5.38 22.94
CA THR A 87 11.60 6.67 23.57
C THR A 87 11.72 7.83 22.58
N HIS A 88 11.52 7.58 21.29
CA HIS A 88 11.64 8.59 20.25
C HIS A 88 10.47 9.59 20.27
N ALA A 89 10.73 10.88 20.06
CA ALA A 89 9.73 11.95 20.16
C ALA A 89 8.50 11.76 19.25
N LEU A 90 8.71 11.17 18.06
CA LEU A 90 7.62 10.82 17.14
C LEU A 90 6.70 9.66 17.59
N ALA A 91 6.97 8.98 18.71
CA ALA A 91 6.13 7.88 19.20
C ALA A 91 4.64 8.27 19.32
N ASP A 92 4.38 9.50 19.80
CA ASP A 92 3.03 10.08 19.94
C ASP A 92 2.66 11.03 18.78
N GLY A 93 3.53 11.12 17.77
CA GLY A 93 3.37 12.01 16.63
C GLY A 93 2.23 11.60 15.70
N ARG A 94 1.49 12.60 15.19
CA ARG A 94 0.39 12.35 14.21
C ARG A 94 0.88 11.83 12.86
N TYR A 95 2.09 12.23 12.44
CA TYR A 95 2.64 11.96 11.11
C TYR A 95 3.99 11.27 11.20
N GLN A 96 3.98 9.94 11.35
CA GLN A 96 5.19 9.13 11.50
C GLN A 96 5.73 8.59 10.18
N SER A 97 4.88 8.36 9.17
CA SER A 97 5.34 7.82 7.89
C SER A 97 6.08 8.87 7.03
N PRO A 98 7.28 8.56 6.51
CA PRO A 98 7.95 9.42 5.53
C PRO A 98 7.22 9.49 4.19
N LEU A 99 6.52 8.42 3.82
CA LEU A 99 5.83 8.29 2.54
C LEU A 99 4.43 8.92 2.58
N ARG A 100 4.08 9.63 1.50
CA ARG A 100 2.70 9.97 1.18
C ARG A 100 2.10 8.85 0.36
N TYR A 101 1.24 8.06 0.97
CA TYR A 101 0.49 7.03 0.27
C TYR A 101 -0.99 7.42 0.19
N PRO A 102 -1.61 7.43 -1.01
CA PRO A 102 -3.05 7.60 -1.11
C PRO A 102 -3.78 6.52 -0.29
N GLY A 103 -4.70 6.92 0.59
CA GLY A 103 -5.35 5.99 1.53
C GLY A 103 -4.69 5.91 2.91
N ALA A 104 -3.61 6.65 3.18
CA ALA A 104 -3.07 6.84 4.53
C ALA A 104 -4.09 7.58 5.42
N LYS A 105 -4.99 6.81 6.01
CA LYS A 105 -6.11 7.28 6.82
C LYS A 105 -5.66 7.42 8.26
N SER A 106 -5.09 8.57 8.63
CA SER A 106 -4.75 8.87 10.03
C SER A 106 -5.92 8.63 11.01
N GLY A 107 -7.17 8.78 10.54
CA GLY A 107 -8.37 8.42 11.30
C GLY A 107 -8.60 6.91 11.46
N LEU A 108 -8.20 6.09 10.49
CA LEU A 108 -8.32 4.63 10.56
C LEU A 108 -7.36 4.01 11.58
N ALA A 109 -6.16 4.58 11.73
CA ALA A 109 -5.20 4.12 12.72
C ALA A 109 -5.75 4.16 14.16
N ASN A 110 -6.53 5.19 14.51
CA ASN A 110 -7.24 5.25 15.79
C ASN A 110 -8.24 4.11 15.95
N VAL A 111 -9.08 3.90 14.93
CA VAL A 111 -10.12 2.88 14.94
C VAL A 111 -9.52 1.47 15.06
N ILE A 112 -8.43 1.20 14.35
CA ILE A 112 -7.72 -0.07 14.44
C ILE A 112 -7.09 -0.23 15.83
N GLY A 113 -6.53 0.85 16.39
CA GLY A 113 -6.04 0.86 17.77
C GLY A 113 -7.13 0.50 18.78
N GLU A 114 -8.31 1.13 18.68
CA GLU A 114 -9.47 0.81 19.52
C GLU A 114 -9.91 -0.65 19.37
N LEU A 115 -9.93 -1.18 18.15
CA LEU A 115 -10.26 -2.59 17.88
C LEU A 115 -9.28 -3.55 18.56
N LEU A 116 -7.98 -3.29 18.44
CA LEU A 116 -6.94 -4.13 19.02
C LEU A 116 -6.94 -4.04 20.55
N THR A 117 -7.05 -2.84 21.12
CA THR A 117 -7.15 -2.64 22.56
C THR A 117 -8.36 -3.35 23.16
N SER A 118 -9.52 -3.24 22.50
CA SER A 118 -10.73 -3.93 22.94
C SER A 118 -10.61 -5.45 22.80
N ALA A 119 -10.06 -5.95 21.69
CA ALA A 119 -9.80 -7.36 21.48
C ALA A 119 -8.88 -7.94 22.56
N GLN A 120 -7.86 -7.18 23.00
CA GLN A 120 -6.90 -7.55 24.04
C GLN A 120 -7.52 -7.80 25.43
N GLN A 121 -8.78 -7.39 25.62
CA GLN A 121 -9.57 -7.69 26.83
C GLN A 121 -10.28 -9.06 26.76
N SER A 122 -10.14 -9.79 25.65
CA SER A 122 -10.70 -11.14 25.51
C SER A 122 -9.71 -12.21 25.95
N ALA A 123 -10.22 -13.34 26.46
CA ALA A 123 -9.40 -14.54 26.65
C ALA A 123 -8.85 -15.11 25.34
N GLU A 124 -9.49 -14.82 24.20
CA GLU A 124 -9.11 -15.32 22.87
C GLU A 124 -7.89 -14.58 22.27
N VAL A 125 -7.76 -13.29 22.56
CA VAL A 125 -6.67 -12.42 22.10
C VAL A 125 -6.26 -11.64 23.33
N ARG A 126 -5.38 -12.18 24.18
CA ARG A 126 -4.95 -11.47 25.41
C ARG A 126 -3.83 -10.45 25.14
N LYS A 127 -3.12 -10.65 24.04
CA LYS A 127 -1.92 -9.90 23.67
C LYS A 127 -1.66 -10.04 22.18
N VAL A 128 -1.24 -8.95 21.53
CA VAL A 128 -0.76 -8.96 20.15
C VAL A 128 0.76 -8.83 20.15
N ASP A 129 1.45 -9.98 20.04
CA ASP A 129 2.91 -10.06 20.03
C ASP A 129 3.51 -9.60 18.69
N LEU A 130 2.78 -9.78 17.58
CA LEU A 130 3.19 -9.36 16.25
C LEU A 130 1.99 -8.90 15.41
N LEU A 131 2.07 -7.66 14.91
CA LEU A 131 1.23 -7.16 13.84
C LEU A 131 1.92 -7.39 12.48
N VAL A 132 1.26 -8.02 11.52
CA VAL A 132 1.81 -8.25 10.17
C VAL A 132 1.04 -7.38 9.18
N GLU A 133 1.73 -6.48 8.48
CA GLU A 133 1.13 -5.63 7.44
C GLU A 133 1.73 -5.99 6.07
N PRO A 134 1.10 -6.92 5.31
CA PRO A 134 1.63 -7.40 4.02
C PRO A 134 1.39 -6.44 2.84
N PHE A 135 0.66 -5.35 3.08
CA PHE A 135 0.42 -4.26 2.14
C PHE A 135 0.92 -2.96 2.77
N ALA A 136 2.21 -2.92 3.11
CA ALA A 136 2.77 -1.83 3.92
C ALA A 136 2.46 -0.47 3.30
N GLY A 137 2.73 -0.26 2.00
CA GLY A 137 2.52 1.03 1.35
C GLY A 137 3.14 2.17 2.16
N GLY A 138 2.29 2.99 2.80
CA GLY A 138 2.71 4.06 3.72
C GLY A 138 2.86 3.67 5.19
N ALA A 139 2.45 2.47 5.62
CA ALA A 139 2.57 1.89 6.97
C ALA A 139 2.10 2.79 8.13
N SER A 140 1.25 3.78 7.84
CA SER A 140 0.92 4.85 8.80
C SER A 140 0.13 4.32 10.00
N THR A 141 -0.68 3.28 9.80
CA THR A 141 -1.39 2.60 10.87
C THR A 141 -0.40 1.86 11.77
N THR A 142 0.43 0.98 11.20
CA THR A 142 1.36 0.15 11.97
C THR A 142 2.37 0.97 12.76
N LEU A 143 2.96 2.01 12.15
CA LEU A 143 3.90 2.90 12.84
C LEU A 143 3.25 3.56 14.07
N ARG A 144 1.97 3.92 13.97
CA ARG A 144 1.24 4.53 15.07
C ARG A 144 0.93 3.54 16.17
N LEU A 145 0.53 2.32 15.82
CA LEU A 145 0.27 1.26 16.79
C LEU A 145 1.55 0.86 17.53
N LEU A 146 2.71 0.85 16.84
CA LEU A 146 4.01 0.62 17.45
C LEU A 146 4.42 1.77 18.37
N GLY A 147 4.32 3.02 17.90
CA GLY A 147 4.68 4.21 18.69
C GLY A 147 3.86 4.31 19.98
N ALA A 148 2.55 4.07 19.89
CA ALA A 148 1.64 4.09 21.04
C ALA A 148 1.72 2.83 21.93
N GLY A 149 2.54 1.84 21.59
CA GLY A 149 2.65 0.59 22.35
C GLY A 149 1.38 -0.27 22.36
N ILE A 150 0.45 -0.06 21.41
CA ILE A 150 -0.80 -0.84 21.30
C ILE A 150 -0.50 -2.27 20.82
N VAL A 151 0.50 -2.41 19.95
CA VAL A 151 1.08 -3.69 19.54
C VAL A 151 2.54 -3.73 19.94
N GLU A 152 3.03 -4.90 20.35
CA GLU A 152 4.41 -5.01 20.82
C GLU A 152 5.40 -4.85 19.70
N ARG A 153 5.08 -5.44 18.54
CA ARG A 153 5.96 -5.55 17.39
C ARG A 153 5.18 -5.55 16.09
N ALA A 154 5.88 -5.23 15.00
CA ALA A 154 5.34 -5.38 13.67
C ALA A 154 6.36 -5.91 12.67
N LEU A 155 5.83 -6.58 11.65
CA LEU A 155 6.51 -6.95 10.43
C LEU A 155 5.80 -6.25 9.26
N LEU A 156 6.57 -5.50 8.48
CA LEU A 156 6.07 -4.88 7.27
C LEU A 156 6.46 -5.74 6.07
N ALA A 157 5.58 -5.84 5.08
CA ALA A 157 5.96 -6.34 3.77
C ALA A 157 5.28 -5.54 2.66
N ASP A 158 5.95 -5.45 1.53
CA ASP A 158 5.35 -4.93 0.31
C ASP A 158 5.87 -5.73 -0.88
N ALA A 159 4.99 -5.91 -1.86
CA ALA A 159 5.31 -6.60 -3.10
C ALA A 159 6.04 -5.65 -4.07
N ASP A 160 5.87 -4.33 -3.92
CA ASP A 160 6.59 -3.35 -4.72
C ASP A 160 8.06 -3.25 -4.27
N PRO A 161 9.04 -3.57 -5.15
CA PRO A 161 10.45 -3.55 -4.78
C PRO A 161 10.93 -2.17 -4.34
N MET A 162 10.34 -1.09 -4.87
CA MET A 162 10.71 0.28 -4.51
C MET A 162 10.25 0.64 -3.09
N VAL A 163 9.03 0.22 -2.73
CA VAL A 163 8.47 0.44 -1.40
C VAL A 163 9.16 -0.46 -0.38
N ALA A 164 9.38 -1.74 -0.70
CA ALA A 164 10.08 -2.66 0.18
C ALA A 164 11.52 -2.21 0.45
N ALA A 165 12.30 -1.85 -0.59
CA ALA A 165 13.66 -1.33 -0.41
C ALA A 165 13.69 -0.06 0.44
N PHE A 166 12.72 0.85 0.25
CA PHE A 166 12.60 2.04 1.09
C PHE A 166 12.46 1.69 2.57
N TRP A 167 11.53 0.81 2.92
CA TRP A 167 11.31 0.42 4.32
C TRP A 167 12.52 -0.36 4.89
N GLN A 168 13.13 -1.24 4.10
CA GLN A 168 14.31 -2.01 4.51
C GLN A 168 15.50 -1.10 4.82
N VAL A 169 15.84 -0.19 3.91
CA VAL A 169 16.97 0.73 4.07
C VAL A 169 16.68 1.76 5.16
N SER A 170 15.47 2.31 5.24
CA SER A 170 15.09 3.26 6.30
C SER A 170 15.21 2.67 7.70
N ALA A 171 14.94 1.38 7.85
CA ALA A 171 15.03 0.69 9.14
C ALA A 171 16.47 0.28 9.48
N SER A 172 17.25 -0.18 8.51
CA SER A 172 18.52 -0.89 8.77
C SER A 172 19.79 -0.13 8.39
N ARG A 173 19.68 0.89 7.53
CA ARG A 173 20.76 1.74 7.02
C ARG A 173 20.32 3.20 7.07
N THR A 174 19.72 3.56 8.21
CA THR A 174 19.03 4.82 8.49
C THR A 174 19.88 6.04 8.13
N GLN A 175 21.11 6.08 8.64
CA GLN A 175 22.00 7.21 8.45
C GLN A 175 22.45 7.38 6.99
N GLU A 176 22.76 6.26 6.31
CA GLU A 176 23.15 6.29 4.89
C GLU A 176 22.01 6.83 4.01
N LEU A 177 20.75 6.47 4.30
CA LEU A 177 19.60 7.02 3.57
C LEU A 177 19.38 8.51 3.87
N ILE A 178 19.54 8.93 5.13
CA ILE A 178 19.41 10.33 5.54
C ILE A 178 20.45 11.19 4.80
N GLU A 179 21.70 10.75 4.76
CA GLU A 179 22.78 11.45 4.05
C GLU A 179 22.48 11.55 2.56
N ARG A 180 22.10 10.43 1.93
CA ARG A 180 21.80 10.38 0.50
C ARG A 180 20.62 11.28 0.13
N ILE A 181 19.55 11.28 0.92
CA ILE A 181 18.36 12.12 0.69
C ILE A 181 18.63 13.59 0.98
N SER A 182 19.49 13.89 1.96
CA SER A 182 19.91 15.27 2.24
C SER A 182 20.70 15.86 1.08
N ASP A 183 21.62 15.07 0.50
CA ASP A 183 22.34 15.44 -0.72
C ASP A 183 21.38 15.67 -1.91
N GLU A 184 20.44 14.75 -2.17
CA GLU A 184 19.42 14.94 -3.21
C GLU A 184 18.63 16.24 -3.03
N HIS A 185 18.26 16.54 -1.78
CA HIS A 185 17.51 17.75 -1.46
C HIS A 185 18.35 19.01 -1.69
N GLN A 186 19.55 19.07 -1.11
CA GLN A 186 20.43 20.25 -1.18
C GLN A 186 20.87 20.54 -2.61
N THR A 187 21.23 19.50 -3.36
CA THR A 187 21.78 19.62 -4.71
C THR A 187 20.71 19.89 -5.76
N TYR A 188 19.53 19.26 -5.65
CA TYR A 188 18.52 19.33 -6.72
C TYR A 188 17.19 19.94 -6.29
N VAL A 189 16.62 19.51 -5.17
CA VAL A 189 15.25 19.91 -4.78
C VAL A 189 15.20 21.36 -4.32
N ALA A 190 16.19 21.82 -3.56
CA ALA A 190 16.28 23.17 -3.03
C ALA A 190 16.43 24.23 -4.14
N ALA A 191 17.11 23.89 -5.24
CA ALA A 191 17.22 24.74 -6.42
C ALA A 191 15.86 24.91 -7.15
N GLY A 192 14.98 23.90 -7.07
CA GLY A 192 13.68 23.90 -7.73
C GLY A 192 13.79 23.93 -9.26
N GLY A 193 12.71 24.39 -9.93
CA GLY A 193 12.71 24.66 -11.36
C GLY A 193 13.18 23.50 -12.25
N SER A 194 13.97 23.81 -13.28
CA SER A 194 14.51 22.84 -14.24
C SER A 194 15.44 21.83 -13.60
N VAL A 195 16.29 22.24 -12.66
CA VAL A 195 17.26 21.36 -11.97
C VAL A 195 16.54 20.22 -11.26
N ALA A 196 15.51 20.54 -10.48
CA ALA A 196 14.71 19.53 -9.78
C ALA A 196 13.91 18.64 -10.75
N LEU A 197 13.42 19.20 -11.88
CA LEU A 197 12.71 18.43 -12.91
C LEU A 197 13.62 17.44 -13.64
N GLU A 198 14.83 17.85 -14.00
CA GLU A 198 15.83 16.98 -14.61
C GLU A 198 16.21 15.84 -13.66
N ARG A 199 16.34 16.14 -12.37
CA ARG A 199 16.57 15.10 -11.36
C ARG A 199 15.38 14.16 -11.20
N TRP A 200 14.16 14.68 -11.30
CA TRP A 200 12.95 13.86 -11.32
C TRP A 200 12.93 12.93 -12.54
N ASP A 201 13.24 13.43 -13.73
CA ASP A 201 13.32 12.62 -14.96
C ASP A 201 14.42 11.54 -14.83
N TYR A 202 15.57 11.88 -14.24
CA TYR A 202 16.63 10.92 -13.90
C TYR A 202 16.10 9.78 -13.01
N TRP A 203 15.45 10.12 -11.88
CA TRP A 203 14.96 9.11 -10.95
C TRP A 203 13.85 8.26 -11.56
N ARG A 204 12.98 8.83 -12.40
CA ARG A 204 11.99 8.05 -13.15
C ARG A 204 12.65 7.01 -14.05
N ALA A 205 13.69 7.39 -14.77
CA ALA A 205 14.42 6.52 -15.70
C ALA A 205 15.41 5.55 -15.02
N TRP A 206 15.84 5.86 -13.79
CA TRP A 206 16.92 5.12 -13.13
C TRP A 206 16.66 3.61 -13.01
N THR A 207 17.66 2.83 -13.37
CA THR A 207 17.77 1.39 -13.14
C THR A 207 19.19 1.05 -12.69
N ALA A 208 19.33 -0.01 -11.89
CA ALA A 208 20.65 -0.47 -11.46
C ALA A 208 21.48 -0.92 -12.68
N ARG A 209 22.74 -0.48 -12.73
CA ARG A 209 23.67 -0.90 -13.80
C ARG A 209 24.17 -2.32 -13.55
N PRO A 210 24.49 -3.11 -14.60
CA PRO A 210 25.18 -4.38 -14.42
C PRO A 210 26.43 -4.22 -13.54
N GLY A 211 26.61 -5.13 -12.58
CA GLY A 211 27.72 -5.08 -11.61
C GLY A 211 27.50 -4.18 -10.39
N THR A 212 26.37 -3.46 -10.30
CA THR A 212 26.01 -2.72 -9.07
C THR A 212 25.81 -3.70 -7.92
N SER A 213 26.45 -3.46 -6.77
CA SER A 213 26.24 -4.29 -5.58
C SER A 213 24.79 -4.22 -5.11
N HIS A 214 24.27 -5.29 -4.49
CA HIS A 214 22.92 -5.29 -3.92
C HIS A 214 22.73 -4.15 -2.91
N ALA A 215 23.69 -3.93 -2.02
CA ALA A 215 23.61 -2.85 -1.03
C ALA A 215 23.51 -1.46 -1.69
N THR A 216 24.28 -1.20 -2.75
CA THR A 216 24.19 0.07 -3.49
C THR A 216 22.85 0.18 -4.21
N ALA A 217 22.40 -0.89 -4.87
CA ALA A 217 21.13 -0.91 -5.59
C ALA A 217 19.95 -0.64 -4.67
N ASP A 218 19.91 -1.24 -3.47
CA ASP A 218 18.85 -1.05 -2.49
C ASP A 218 18.82 0.39 -1.95
N LEU A 219 19.98 0.98 -1.66
CA LEU A 219 20.07 2.39 -1.20
C LEU A 219 19.57 3.36 -2.27
N GLU A 220 19.99 3.19 -3.53
CA GLU A 220 19.53 4.04 -4.63
C GLU A 220 18.04 3.81 -4.93
N LEU A 221 17.53 2.59 -4.77
CA LEU A 221 16.11 2.29 -4.95
C LEU A 221 15.24 2.89 -3.82
N ALA A 222 15.72 2.84 -2.58
CA ALA A 222 15.10 3.52 -1.44
C ALA A 222 15.10 5.06 -1.63
N THR A 223 16.21 5.61 -2.13
CA THR A 223 16.34 7.04 -2.45
C THR A 223 15.36 7.43 -3.55
N LYS A 224 15.30 6.66 -4.65
CA LYS A 224 14.33 6.81 -5.74
C LYS A 224 12.90 6.82 -5.22
N CYS A 225 12.56 5.87 -4.33
CA CYS A 225 11.25 5.77 -3.71
C CYS A 225 10.84 7.06 -3.02
N LEU A 226 11.65 7.52 -2.06
CA LEU A 226 11.32 8.70 -1.28
C LEU A 226 11.35 9.95 -2.15
N PHE A 227 12.35 10.08 -3.03
CA PHE A 227 12.45 11.24 -3.92
C PHE A 227 11.19 11.39 -4.77
N LEU A 228 10.81 10.34 -5.51
CA LEU A 228 9.63 10.36 -6.37
C LEU A 228 8.35 10.53 -5.56
N ASN A 229 8.24 9.90 -4.39
CA ASN A 229 7.08 10.06 -3.51
C ASN A 229 6.87 11.52 -3.07
N ARG A 230 7.94 12.27 -2.79
CA ARG A 230 7.84 13.66 -2.35
C ARG A 230 7.71 14.66 -3.48
N THR A 231 8.12 14.30 -4.70
CA THR A 231 8.18 15.21 -5.87
C THR A 231 7.16 14.88 -6.97
N THR A 232 6.41 13.79 -6.85
CA THR A 232 5.36 13.40 -7.82
C THR A 232 3.97 13.80 -7.33
N PHE A 233 3.06 14.13 -8.24
CA PHE A 233 1.68 14.45 -7.89
C PHE A 233 1.06 13.34 -7.03
N SER A 234 0.52 13.73 -5.87
CA SER A 234 -0.06 12.82 -4.86
C SER A 234 0.87 11.71 -4.34
N GLY A 235 2.18 11.78 -4.60
CA GLY A 235 3.16 10.77 -4.19
C GLY A 235 3.04 9.42 -4.90
N ILE A 236 2.39 9.41 -6.06
CA ILE A 236 2.22 8.20 -6.87
C ILE A 236 3.58 7.79 -7.47
N LEU A 237 4.01 6.54 -7.26
CA LEU A 237 5.30 6.03 -7.71
C LEU A 237 5.29 5.47 -9.14
N HIS A 238 4.14 4.94 -9.58
CA HIS A 238 3.99 4.22 -10.85
C HIS A 238 3.01 4.91 -11.81
N GLY A 239 2.98 4.44 -13.06
CA GLY A 239 2.07 4.96 -14.08
C GLY A 239 2.49 6.34 -14.61
N HIS A 240 1.49 7.16 -14.94
CA HIS A 240 1.65 8.41 -15.71
C HIS A 240 1.63 9.69 -14.84
N ALA A 241 1.67 9.56 -13.51
CA ALA A 241 1.71 10.73 -12.65
C ALA A 241 2.98 11.55 -12.91
N GLY A 242 2.80 12.84 -13.18
CA GLY A 242 3.91 13.78 -13.41
C GLY A 242 4.41 14.44 -12.12
N PRO A 243 5.49 15.24 -12.22
CA PRO A 243 6.01 15.99 -11.08
C PRO A 243 4.95 16.93 -10.50
N ILE A 244 4.96 17.11 -9.18
CA ILE A 244 4.11 18.09 -8.52
C ILE A 244 4.46 19.49 -9.04
N GLY A 245 3.43 20.29 -9.29
CA GLY A 245 3.58 21.58 -9.96
C GLY A 245 3.52 21.52 -11.49
N GLY A 246 3.50 20.31 -12.07
CA GLY A 246 3.50 20.10 -13.51
C GLY A 246 4.86 20.40 -14.14
N ARG A 247 5.08 19.98 -15.39
CA ARG A 247 6.38 20.18 -16.06
C ARG A 247 6.74 21.65 -16.27
N ALA A 248 5.74 22.52 -16.42
CA ALA A 248 5.96 23.96 -16.54
C ALA A 248 6.29 24.65 -15.20
N GLN A 249 6.07 23.98 -14.07
CA GLN A 249 6.29 24.52 -12.71
C GLN A 249 5.59 25.87 -12.45
N THR A 250 4.43 26.10 -13.08
CA THR A 250 3.64 27.34 -12.95
C THR A 250 2.53 27.25 -11.89
N SER A 251 2.37 26.10 -11.24
CA SER A 251 1.37 25.94 -10.19
C SER A 251 1.82 26.58 -8.86
N ALA A 252 0.88 26.88 -7.97
CA ALA A 252 1.17 27.34 -6.60
C ALA A 252 1.99 26.32 -5.76
N TYR A 253 2.06 25.07 -6.19
CA TYR A 253 2.89 24.03 -5.59
C TYR A 253 4.14 23.80 -6.45
N SER A 254 5.32 24.13 -5.93
CA SER A 254 6.60 23.78 -6.56
C SER A 254 6.92 22.28 -6.40
N ILE A 255 7.81 21.74 -7.22
CA ILE A 255 8.24 20.34 -7.17
C ILE A 255 8.77 19.92 -5.78
N GLY A 256 9.46 20.84 -5.09
CA GLY A 256 10.03 20.62 -3.76
C GLY A 256 9.07 20.90 -2.60
N CYS A 257 7.85 21.41 -2.82
CA CYS A 257 6.99 21.92 -1.74
C CYS A 257 6.58 20.87 -0.68
N ARG A 258 6.74 19.58 -0.98
CA ARG A 258 6.48 18.48 -0.05
C ARG A 258 7.76 17.84 0.48
N PHE A 259 8.93 18.25 0.05
CA PHE A 259 10.22 17.72 0.49
C PHE A 259 10.71 18.44 1.75
N ASN A 260 9.92 18.41 2.83
CA ASN A 260 10.34 18.97 4.11
C ASN A 260 11.42 18.07 4.73
N LEU A 261 12.68 18.36 4.43
CA LEU A 261 13.83 17.54 4.80
C LEU A 261 13.92 17.30 6.32
N PRO A 262 13.84 18.32 7.22
CA PRO A 262 13.91 18.08 8.67
C PRO A 262 12.87 17.06 9.15
N ASN A 263 11.62 17.20 8.73
CA ASN A 263 10.55 16.27 9.10
C ASN A 263 10.68 14.89 8.42
N LEU A 264 11.42 14.77 7.32
CA LEU A 264 11.69 13.48 6.69
C LEU A 264 12.80 12.74 7.43
N VAL A 265 13.86 13.46 7.81
CA VAL A 265 14.97 12.94 8.64
C VAL A 265 14.43 12.39 9.95
N GLU A 266 13.66 13.18 10.71
CA GLU A 266 13.11 12.76 12.00
C GLU A 266 12.25 11.48 11.89
N ARG A 267 11.49 11.34 10.79
CA ARG A 267 10.67 10.14 10.54
C ARG A 267 11.51 8.92 10.14
N ILE A 268 12.62 9.11 9.44
CA ILE A 268 13.54 8.02 9.10
C ILE A 268 14.29 7.57 10.36
N GLU A 269 14.75 8.50 11.20
CA GLU A 269 15.34 8.22 12.51
C GLU A 269 14.38 7.42 13.40
N PHE A 270 13.09 7.78 13.40
CA PHE A 270 12.07 7.01 14.11
C PHE A 270 11.98 5.55 13.65
N LEU A 271 12.11 5.28 12.35
CA LEU A 271 12.12 3.91 11.81
C LEU A 271 13.36 3.14 12.26
N GLY A 272 14.53 3.78 12.22
CA GLY A 272 15.76 3.23 12.79
C GLY A 272 15.58 2.87 14.27
N HIS A 273 15.03 3.79 15.06
CA HIS A 273 14.75 3.57 16.48
C HIS A 273 13.80 2.38 16.71
N LEU A 274 12.72 2.27 15.94
CA LEU A 274 11.79 1.12 16.03
C LEU A 274 12.49 -0.19 15.67
N TYR A 275 13.38 -0.18 14.69
CA TYR A 275 14.15 -1.36 14.31
C TYR A 275 15.17 -1.74 15.39
N ASP A 276 15.91 -0.78 15.94
CA ASP A 276 16.92 -1.02 16.98
C ASP A 276 16.30 -1.53 18.29
N THR A 277 15.14 -0.98 18.68
CA THR A 277 14.36 -1.45 19.83
C THR A 277 13.63 -2.78 19.59
N LYS A 278 13.77 -3.37 18.39
CA LYS A 278 13.10 -4.62 17.96
C LYS A 278 11.57 -4.53 17.98
N ARG A 279 11.02 -3.31 17.89
CA ARG A 279 9.59 -3.04 17.72
C ARG A 279 9.19 -3.28 16.27
N LEU A 280 9.99 -2.81 15.31
CA LEU A 280 9.95 -3.31 13.93
C LEU A 280 10.87 -4.54 13.85
N VAL A 281 10.31 -5.74 13.69
CA VAL A 281 11.13 -6.96 13.69
C VAL A 281 11.85 -7.18 12.38
N ASP A 282 11.19 -6.86 11.28
CA ASP A 282 11.71 -7.05 9.93
C ASP A 282 10.86 -6.31 8.90
N VAL A 283 11.41 -6.17 7.70
CA VAL A 283 10.73 -5.69 6.50
C VAL A 283 11.01 -6.64 5.34
N TRP A 284 9.96 -7.16 4.71
CA TRP A 284 10.08 -8.13 3.63
C TRP A 284 9.71 -7.54 2.28
N HIS A 285 10.54 -7.78 1.27
CA HIS A 285 10.11 -7.69 -0.12
C HIS A 285 9.44 -9.02 -0.47
N SER A 286 8.10 -9.02 -0.50
CA SER A 286 7.28 -10.22 -0.65
C SER A 286 5.82 -9.87 -0.92
N ASP A 287 5.13 -10.72 -1.68
CA ASP A 287 3.67 -10.62 -1.81
C ASP A 287 2.94 -11.01 -0.52
N TRP A 288 1.65 -10.69 -0.46
CA TRP A 288 0.85 -10.90 0.75
C TRP A 288 0.72 -12.38 1.14
N LYS A 289 0.59 -13.30 0.17
CA LYS A 289 0.38 -14.73 0.46
C LYS A 289 1.67 -15.34 0.96
N THR A 290 2.77 -15.04 0.28
CA THR A 290 4.12 -15.43 0.69
C THR A 290 4.47 -14.87 2.06
N THR A 291 4.11 -13.61 2.35
CA THR A 291 4.34 -12.99 3.67
C THR A 291 3.60 -13.75 4.77
N LEU A 292 2.28 -13.96 4.62
CA LEU A 292 1.46 -14.61 5.64
C LEU A 292 1.92 -16.05 5.92
N HIS A 293 2.31 -16.81 4.88
CA HIS A 293 2.93 -18.13 5.04
C HIS A 293 4.32 -18.08 5.66
N GLY A 294 5.14 -17.12 5.23
CA GLY A 294 6.51 -16.97 5.67
C GLY A 294 6.60 -16.71 7.17
N VAL A 295 5.68 -15.92 7.75
CA VAL A 295 5.69 -15.60 9.19
C VAL A 295 5.63 -16.87 10.05
N ALA A 296 4.79 -17.85 9.69
CA ALA A 296 4.67 -19.11 10.43
C ALA A 296 6.00 -19.88 10.44
N SER A 297 6.70 -19.84 9.31
CA SER A 297 7.94 -20.57 9.09
C SER A 297 9.15 -19.89 9.74
N TYR A 298 9.19 -18.55 9.70
CA TYR A 298 10.28 -17.73 10.21
C TYR A 298 10.21 -17.53 11.73
N TYR A 299 9.01 -17.43 12.29
CA TYR A 299 8.77 -17.14 13.70
C TYR A 299 8.02 -18.27 14.41
N LYS A 300 8.61 -19.47 14.41
CA LYS A 300 8.01 -20.72 14.90
C LYS A 300 7.52 -20.70 16.36
N THR A 301 8.07 -19.80 17.19
CA THR A 301 7.69 -19.67 18.59
C THR A 301 6.48 -18.76 18.81
N LEU A 302 5.99 -18.08 17.77
CA LEU A 302 4.79 -17.26 17.88
C LEU A 302 3.55 -18.13 17.99
N LEU A 303 2.71 -17.79 18.95
CA LEU A 303 1.38 -18.39 19.07
C LEU A 303 0.45 -17.74 18.03
N PRO A 304 -0.25 -18.49 17.17
CA PRO A 304 -1.09 -17.91 16.12
C PRO A 304 -2.16 -16.93 16.62
N ASN A 305 -2.72 -17.14 17.82
CA ASN A 305 -3.72 -16.22 18.41
C ASN A 305 -3.11 -14.90 18.94
N ARG A 306 -1.79 -14.75 18.91
CA ARG A 306 -1.07 -13.52 19.27
C ARG A 306 -0.49 -12.79 18.07
N VAL A 307 -0.75 -13.31 16.87
CA VAL A 307 -0.43 -12.65 15.62
C VAL A 307 -1.73 -12.06 15.06
N VAL A 308 -1.66 -10.81 14.61
CA VAL A 308 -2.76 -10.17 13.88
C VAL A 308 -2.23 -9.67 12.55
N ALA A 309 -2.88 -10.03 11.45
CA ALA A 309 -2.60 -9.40 10.16
C ALA A 309 -3.49 -8.16 9.97
N TYR A 310 -2.89 -7.02 9.65
CA TYR A 310 -3.61 -5.84 9.18
C TYR A 310 -3.43 -5.73 7.67
N LEU A 311 -4.54 -5.80 6.93
CA LEU A 311 -4.54 -5.82 5.48
C LEU A 311 -5.25 -4.57 4.95
N ASP A 312 -4.56 -3.77 4.15
CA ASP A 312 -5.11 -2.62 3.43
C ASP A 312 -4.82 -2.76 1.91
N PRO A 313 -5.40 -3.79 1.25
CA PRO A 313 -5.18 -4.01 -0.17
C PRO A 313 -5.71 -2.84 -1.01
N PRO A 314 -5.24 -2.69 -2.26
CA PRO A 314 -5.69 -1.60 -3.13
C PRO A 314 -7.19 -1.74 -3.45
N TYR A 315 -7.97 -0.67 -3.44
CA TYR A 315 -9.44 -0.71 -3.51
C TYR A 315 -10.04 -1.35 -4.78
N LEU A 316 -11.16 -2.08 -4.64
CA LEU A 316 -11.84 -2.79 -5.74
C LEU A 316 -12.06 -1.93 -7.00
N SER A 317 -12.46 -0.67 -6.81
CA SER A 317 -12.83 0.25 -7.89
C SER A 317 -11.66 1.10 -8.42
N LYS A 318 -10.55 1.19 -7.67
CA LYS A 318 -9.45 2.15 -7.92
C LYS A 318 -8.06 1.50 -8.00
N SER A 319 -7.96 0.19 -7.78
CA SER A 319 -6.70 -0.55 -7.60
C SER A 319 -5.79 -0.54 -8.83
N GLY A 320 -6.35 -0.85 -10.00
CA GLY A 320 -5.54 -1.10 -11.19
C GLY A 320 -4.67 0.08 -11.66
N LYS A 321 -5.10 1.33 -11.45
CA LYS A 321 -4.39 2.51 -11.98
C LYS A 321 -3.34 3.07 -11.04
N LEU A 322 -3.50 2.89 -9.73
CA LEU A 322 -2.65 3.54 -8.72
C LEU A 322 -1.58 2.59 -8.16
N TYR A 323 -1.87 1.29 -8.10
CA TYR A 323 -1.07 0.32 -7.36
C TYR A 323 -0.85 -0.97 -8.14
N PRO A 324 -0.22 -0.90 -9.32
CA PRO A 324 -0.12 -2.05 -10.22
C PRO A 324 0.72 -3.20 -9.64
N ARG A 325 1.59 -2.93 -8.65
CA ARG A 325 2.50 -3.91 -8.06
C ARG A 325 2.07 -4.44 -6.69
N SER A 326 0.99 -3.95 -6.08
CA SER A 326 0.70 -4.22 -4.66
C SER A 326 0.29 -5.66 -4.33
N PHE A 327 -0.16 -6.45 -5.31
CA PHE A 327 -0.57 -7.85 -5.05
C PHE A 327 0.56 -8.87 -5.25
N ASP A 328 1.42 -8.72 -6.25
CA ASP A 328 2.42 -9.73 -6.62
C ASP A 328 3.78 -9.15 -7.11
N GLY A 329 3.97 -7.83 -6.99
CA GLY A 329 5.22 -7.13 -7.31
C GLY A 329 5.49 -6.95 -8.81
N ARG A 330 4.68 -7.59 -9.66
CA ARG A 330 4.79 -7.48 -11.12
C ARG A 330 4.08 -6.22 -11.59
N GLU A 331 4.47 -5.73 -12.76
CA GLU A 331 3.63 -4.73 -13.41
C GLU A 331 2.29 -5.38 -13.72
N GLY A 332 1.22 -4.85 -13.11
CA GLY A 332 -0.13 -5.26 -13.42
C GLY A 332 -0.44 -5.11 -14.91
N PRO A 333 -1.46 -5.83 -15.44
CA PRO A 333 -1.86 -5.73 -16.83
C PRO A 333 -2.16 -4.29 -17.25
N THR A 334 -2.20 -4.01 -18.56
CA THR A 334 -2.62 -2.71 -19.10
C THR A 334 -3.93 -2.86 -19.89
N GLY A 335 -4.72 -1.79 -20.02
CA GLY A 335 -6.01 -1.83 -20.74
C GLY A 335 -7.14 -2.57 -20.00
N SER A 336 -7.96 -3.32 -20.75
CA SER A 336 -9.16 -4.02 -20.25
C SER A 336 -8.85 -5.14 -19.25
N ASP A 337 -7.65 -5.72 -19.33
CA ASP A 337 -7.24 -6.88 -18.52
C ASP A 337 -6.96 -6.50 -17.06
N LEU A 338 -6.83 -5.19 -16.76
CA LEU A 338 -6.68 -4.67 -15.40
C LEU A 338 -7.84 -5.05 -14.49
N PHE A 339 -9.07 -4.91 -15.01
CA PHE A 339 -10.26 -5.04 -14.17
C PHE A 339 -10.44 -6.49 -13.71
N TRP A 340 -10.34 -7.44 -14.64
CA TRP A 340 -10.48 -8.87 -14.35
C TRP A 340 -9.35 -9.39 -13.48
N THR A 341 -8.11 -9.00 -13.75
CA THR A 341 -6.95 -9.43 -12.96
C THR A 341 -7.03 -8.88 -11.53
N ALA A 342 -7.39 -7.61 -11.37
CA ALA A 342 -7.57 -7.03 -10.04
C ALA A 342 -8.68 -7.75 -9.27
N GLN A 343 -9.84 -7.97 -9.89
CA GLN A 343 -10.95 -8.69 -9.26
C GLN A 343 -10.55 -10.10 -8.82
N LEU A 344 -9.83 -10.85 -9.66
CA LEU A 344 -9.33 -12.18 -9.31
C LEU A 344 -8.39 -12.16 -8.09
N GLN A 345 -7.53 -11.16 -7.97
CA GLN A 345 -6.64 -11.02 -6.81
C GLN A 345 -7.43 -10.75 -5.51
N HIS A 346 -8.50 -9.96 -5.58
CA HIS A 346 -9.40 -9.75 -4.46
C HIS A 346 -10.10 -11.04 -4.02
N HIS A 347 -10.59 -11.84 -4.97
CA HIS A 347 -11.18 -13.15 -4.67
C HIS A 347 -10.16 -14.12 -4.07
N ARG A 348 -8.93 -14.16 -4.58
CA ARG A 348 -7.85 -15.00 -4.01
C ARG A 348 -7.51 -14.62 -2.58
N LEU A 349 -7.43 -13.32 -2.29
CA LEU A 349 -7.21 -12.84 -0.93
C LEU A 349 -8.40 -13.22 -0.02
N ALA A 350 -9.63 -13.02 -0.48
CA ALA A 350 -10.82 -13.34 0.30
C ALA A 350 -10.97 -14.85 0.55
N GLU A 351 -10.67 -15.69 -0.44
CA GLU A 351 -10.62 -17.14 -0.29
C GLU A 351 -9.60 -17.54 0.77
N TYR A 352 -8.37 -17.02 0.66
CA TYR A 352 -7.31 -17.29 1.63
C TYR A 352 -7.71 -16.90 3.05
N LEU A 353 -8.20 -15.66 3.23
CA LEU A 353 -8.60 -15.14 4.54
C LEU A 353 -9.77 -15.93 5.18
N ARG A 354 -10.64 -16.53 4.35
CA ARG A 354 -11.77 -17.33 4.82
C ARG A 354 -11.43 -18.80 5.07
N ARG A 355 -10.42 -19.35 4.40
CA ARG A 355 -10.20 -20.81 4.35
C ARG A 355 -8.83 -21.26 4.87
N GLU A 356 -7.78 -20.47 4.64
CA GLU A 356 -6.38 -20.88 4.89
C GLU A 356 -5.74 -20.09 6.06
N MET A 357 -6.27 -18.92 6.41
CA MET A 357 -5.60 -17.98 7.31
C MET A 357 -5.48 -18.48 8.76
N GLN A 358 -4.24 -18.57 9.26
CA GLN A 358 -3.91 -19.10 10.58
C GLN A 358 -3.94 -18.06 11.72
N TYR A 359 -3.98 -16.77 11.37
CA TYR A 359 -3.92 -15.66 12.34
C TYR A 359 -5.21 -14.84 12.33
N ARG A 360 -5.49 -14.17 13.45
CA ARG A 360 -6.56 -13.15 13.45
C ARG A 360 -6.21 -12.07 12.44
N TRP A 361 -7.21 -11.44 11.86
CA TRP A 361 -6.99 -10.43 10.83
C TRP A 361 -7.97 -9.28 10.91
N ILE A 362 -7.51 -8.12 10.46
CA ILE A 362 -8.26 -6.88 10.25
C ILE A 362 -8.02 -6.48 8.81
N LEU A 363 -9.09 -6.22 8.09
CA LEU A 363 -9.08 -5.86 6.68
C LEU A 363 -9.81 -4.52 6.51
N SER A 364 -9.16 -3.56 5.84
CA SER A 364 -9.75 -2.29 5.46
C SER A 364 -9.99 -2.20 3.96
N TYR A 365 -11.15 -1.66 3.59
CA TYR A 365 -11.54 -1.34 2.22
C TYR A 365 -12.32 -0.04 2.17
N ASP A 366 -12.39 0.58 0.99
CA ASP A 366 -13.46 1.52 0.69
C ASP A 366 -14.82 0.81 0.74
N HIS A 367 -15.87 1.54 1.10
CA HIS A 367 -17.21 0.97 1.10
C HIS A 367 -17.67 0.64 -0.32
N ASP A 368 -17.82 -0.66 -0.62
CA ASP A 368 -18.36 -1.19 -1.86
C ASP A 368 -19.30 -2.37 -1.53
N ASP A 369 -20.55 -2.29 -1.96
CA ASP A 369 -21.59 -3.27 -1.61
C ASP A 369 -21.22 -4.70 -2.05
N ARG A 370 -20.39 -4.85 -3.10
CA ARG A 370 -19.93 -6.17 -3.56
C ARG A 370 -19.12 -6.90 -2.50
N LEU A 371 -18.38 -6.18 -1.65
CA LEU A 371 -17.64 -6.80 -0.53
C LEU A 371 -18.58 -7.54 0.43
N LEU A 372 -19.81 -7.05 0.58
CA LEU A 372 -20.82 -7.58 1.50
C LEU A 372 -21.81 -8.54 0.82
N ALA A 373 -22.03 -8.41 -0.48
CA ALA A 373 -23.01 -9.21 -1.24
C ALA A 373 -22.43 -10.44 -1.93
N ASP A 374 -21.13 -10.47 -2.22
CA ASP A 374 -20.48 -11.55 -2.97
C ASP A 374 -19.94 -12.66 -2.04
N ASP A 375 -20.41 -13.90 -2.23
CA ASP A 375 -19.98 -15.10 -1.50
C ASP A 375 -18.52 -15.50 -1.79
N GLY A 376 -17.98 -15.07 -2.92
CA GLY A 376 -16.57 -15.16 -3.27
C GLY A 376 -15.70 -14.13 -2.54
N LEU A 377 -16.30 -13.12 -1.91
CA LEU A 377 -15.63 -12.09 -1.12
C LEU A 377 -15.94 -12.27 0.38
N TYR A 378 -16.58 -11.29 1.01
CA TYR A 378 -16.74 -11.23 2.47
C TYR A 378 -18.21 -11.23 2.91
N ALA A 379 -19.14 -11.70 2.07
CA ALA A 379 -20.54 -11.90 2.47
C ALA A 379 -20.66 -12.88 3.65
N ALA A 380 -19.83 -13.92 3.66
CA ALA A 380 -19.77 -14.92 4.72
C ALA A 380 -19.62 -14.30 6.13
N ARG A 381 -20.33 -14.89 7.10
CA ARG A 381 -20.32 -14.46 8.52
C ARG A 381 -19.27 -15.18 9.36
N ALA A 382 -18.61 -16.18 8.81
CA ALA A 382 -17.56 -16.94 9.46
C ALA A 382 -16.59 -17.50 8.42
N MET A 383 -15.38 -17.79 8.85
CA MET A 383 -14.42 -18.57 8.10
C MET A 383 -14.92 -20.02 7.92
N SER A 384 -14.57 -20.61 6.78
CA SER A 384 -14.93 -21.98 6.40
C SER A 384 -13.66 -22.74 5.95
N PRO A 385 -12.71 -22.99 6.87
CA PRO A 385 -11.51 -23.76 6.54
C PRO A 385 -11.90 -25.17 6.10
N ASP A 386 -11.26 -25.65 5.05
CA ASP A 386 -11.41 -27.04 4.62
C ASP A 386 -10.86 -28.02 5.68
N PRO A 387 -11.25 -29.31 5.62
CA PRO A 387 -10.85 -30.29 6.61
C PRO A 387 -9.33 -30.44 6.73
N GLU A 388 -8.61 -30.31 5.61
CA GLU A 388 -7.16 -30.46 5.56
C GLU A 388 -6.47 -29.32 6.32
N ASN A 389 -6.82 -28.06 6.04
CA ASN A 389 -6.31 -26.88 6.73
C ASN A 389 -6.68 -26.87 8.22
N ARG A 390 -7.88 -27.35 8.57
CA ARG A 390 -8.29 -27.51 9.96
C ARG A 390 -7.43 -28.55 10.70
N HIS A 391 -7.16 -29.69 10.06
CA HIS A 391 -6.46 -30.81 10.69
C HIS A 391 -4.94 -30.61 10.72
N LEU A 392 -4.35 -30.22 9.58
CA LEU A 392 -2.89 -30.12 9.41
C LEU A 392 -2.32 -28.80 9.93
N SER A 393 -3.01 -27.69 9.70
CA SER A 393 -2.51 -26.33 10.02
C SER A 393 -3.22 -25.69 11.21
N GLY A 394 -4.17 -26.39 11.85
CA GLY A 394 -4.90 -25.90 13.01
C GLY A 394 -5.75 -24.65 12.73
N VAL A 395 -6.14 -24.43 11.47
CA VAL A 395 -6.91 -23.24 11.07
C VAL A 395 -8.27 -23.24 11.77
N LYS A 396 -8.55 -22.15 12.47
CA LYS A 396 -9.79 -21.98 13.24
C LYS A 396 -10.89 -21.36 12.39
N ALA A 397 -12.13 -21.78 12.62
CA ALA A 397 -13.30 -21.15 12.05
C ALA A 397 -13.74 -19.96 12.91
N TRP A 398 -13.20 -18.76 12.63
CA TRP A 398 -13.60 -17.55 13.35
C TRP A 398 -14.80 -16.86 12.71
N ARG A 399 -15.62 -16.22 13.56
CA ARG A 399 -16.67 -15.31 13.10
C ARG A 399 -16.05 -14.10 12.42
N ILE A 400 -16.64 -13.69 11.30
CA ILE A 400 -16.28 -12.48 10.56
C ILE A 400 -17.25 -11.38 10.97
N SER A 401 -16.71 -10.28 11.50
CA SER A 401 -17.44 -9.08 11.89
C SER A 401 -17.16 -7.96 10.92
N LYS A 402 -18.19 -7.20 10.54
CA LYS A 402 -18.08 -6.05 9.63
C LYS A 402 -18.50 -4.77 10.34
N ARG A 403 -17.78 -3.68 10.09
CA ARG A 403 -18.08 -2.33 10.59
C ARG A 403 -17.98 -1.32 9.47
N LEU A 404 -19.04 -0.52 9.33
CA LEU A 404 -19.00 0.68 8.53
C LEU A 404 -18.42 1.80 9.40
N VAL A 405 -17.28 2.33 8.97
CA VAL A 405 -16.56 3.39 9.66
C VAL A 405 -16.81 4.70 8.95
N THR A 406 -17.25 5.70 9.69
CA THR A 406 -17.40 7.05 9.16
C THR A 406 -16.17 7.87 9.51
N LEU A 407 -15.36 8.23 8.50
CA LEU A 407 -14.15 9.03 8.69
C LEU A 407 -14.36 10.47 8.22
N ASN A 408 -13.90 11.42 9.04
CA ASN A 408 -13.75 12.81 8.63
C ASN A 408 -12.47 12.96 7.79
N TYR A 409 -12.59 12.87 6.47
CA TYR A 409 -11.44 13.12 5.60
C TYR A 409 -11.11 14.61 5.56
N THR A 410 -9.83 14.92 5.79
CA THR A 410 -9.30 16.29 5.77
C THR A 410 -8.72 16.70 4.41
N ALA A 411 -8.75 15.82 3.40
CA ALA A 411 -8.20 16.11 2.08
C ALA A 411 -9.27 16.66 1.12
N SER A 412 -8.90 17.70 0.40
CA SER A 412 -9.67 18.45 -0.60
C SER A 412 -10.23 17.57 -1.74
N ALA A 413 -11.43 17.03 -1.56
CA ALA A 413 -12.25 16.63 -2.71
C ALA A 413 -12.80 17.89 -3.37
N ARG A 414 -12.86 17.92 -4.71
CA ARG A 414 -13.50 19.00 -5.51
C ARG A 414 -14.97 19.25 -5.13
N THR A 415 -15.57 18.34 -4.35
CA THR A 415 -16.96 18.34 -3.90
C THR A 415 -17.15 18.72 -2.42
N GLY A 416 -16.11 19.19 -1.72
CA GLY A 416 -16.20 19.65 -0.33
C GLY A 416 -15.84 18.59 0.72
N ARG A 417 -15.84 19.02 2.00
CA ARG A 417 -15.60 18.16 3.17
C ARG A 417 -16.74 17.13 3.26
N GLY A 418 -16.51 15.91 2.78
CA GLY A 418 -17.47 14.81 2.86
C GLY A 418 -17.04 13.74 3.86
N LEU A 419 -18.01 13.17 4.58
CA LEU A 419 -17.82 11.93 5.33
C LEU A 419 -17.51 10.82 4.31
N ALA A 420 -16.38 10.14 4.44
CA ALA A 420 -16.14 8.94 3.66
C ALA A 420 -16.44 7.72 4.53
N LYS A 421 -17.08 6.73 3.90
CA LYS A 421 -17.39 5.46 4.50
C LYS A 421 -16.30 4.46 4.14
N GLU A 422 -15.71 3.86 5.16
CA GLU A 422 -14.77 2.76 5.04
C GLU A 422 -15.41 1.50 5.59
N LEU A 423 -15.07 0.35 5.01
CA LEU A 423 -15.49 -0.94 5.52
C LEU A 423 -14.31 -1.59 6.26
N LEU A 424 -14.54 -1.92 7.52
CA LEU A 424 -13.65 -2.77 8.30
C LEU A 424 -14.24 -4.16 8.44
N ILE A 425 -13.46 -5.18 8.10
CA ILE A 425 -13.84 -6.59 8.20
C ILE A 425 -12.80 -7.27 9.07
N THR A 426 -13.21 -8.06 10.07
CA THR A 426 -12.26 -8.63 11.01
C THR A 426 -12.72 -9.97 11.59
N THR A 427 -11.74 -10.80 11.93
CA THR A 427 -11.93 -12.00 12.74
C THR A 427 -11.59 -11.79 14.22
N LEU A 428 -11.31 -10.57 14.67
CA LEU A 428 -11.16 -10.29 16.11
C LEU A 428 -12.40 -10.74 16.90
N PRO A 429 -12.25 -11.07 18.20
CA PRO A 429 -13.36 -11.59 19.03
C PRO A 429 -14.60 -10.73 18.91
N TRP A 430 -15.69 -11.28 18.37
CA TRP A 430 -16.87 -10.52 17.95
C TRP A 430 -17.49 -9.68 19.08
N ALA A 431 -17.50 -10.21 20.30
CA ALA A 431 -18.02 -9.55 21.50
C ALA A 431 -17.18 -8.35 21.95
N LYS A 432 -15.95 -8.21 21.40
CA LYS A 432 -15.04 -7.09 21.65
C LYS A 432 -14.94 -6.11 20.48
N VAL A 433 -15.56 -6.38 19.33
CA VAL A 433 -15.55 -5.45 18.20
C VAL A 433 -16.54 -4.31 18.51
N PRO A 434 -16.09 -3.06 18.75
CA PRO A 434 -16.96 -1.98 19.22
C PRO A 434 -18.11 -1.69 18.24
N VAL A 435 -19.23 -1.22 18.80
CA VAL A 435 -20.37 -0.67 18.06
C VAL A 435 -20.69 0.68 18.68
N ASN A 436 -20.65 1.73 17.88
CA ASN A 436 -20.96 3.11 18.29
C ASN A 436 -21.26 3.96 17.05
N ASP A 437 -21.53 5.25 17.24
CA ASP A 437 -21.88 6.18 16.15
C ASP A 437 -20.82 6.28 15.04
N ARG A 438 -19.56 5.92 15.34
CA ARG A 438 -18.45 5.90 14.36
C ARG A 438 -18.22 4.52 13.74
N LEU A 439 -18.67 3.44 14.39
CA LEU A 439 -18.46 2.04 14.05
C LEU A 439 -19.80 1.31 14.01
N LEU A 440 -20.52 1.45 12.90
CA LEU A 440 -21.84 0.84 12.74
C LEU A 440 -21.70 -0.62 12.31
N ALA A 441 -22.39 -1.54 12.97
CA ALA A 441 -22.44 -2.93 12.55
C ALA A 441 -23.22 -3.07 11.22
N VAL A 442 -22.66 -3.84 10.29
CA VAL A 442 -23.31 -4.16 9.00
C VAL A 442 -23.35 -5.67 8.80
N SER A 443 -24.33 -6.14 8.02
CA SER A 443 -24.65 -7.57 7.85
C SER A 443 -23.72 -8.28 6.88
#